data_AF-A0A927HLC0-F1
#
_entry.id   AF-A0A927HLC0-F1
#
_cell.length_a   1.000
_cell.length_b   1.000
_cell.length_c   1.000
_cell.angle_alpha   90.00
_cell.angle_beta   90.00
_cell.angle_gamma   90.00
#
_symmetry.space_group_name_H-M   'P 1'
#
loop_
_entity.id
_entity.type
_entity.pdbx_description
1 polymer ?
#
loop_
_entity_poly.entity_id
_entity_poly.type
_entity_poly.pdbx_seq_one_letter_code
_entity_poly.pdbx_strand_id
1 'polypeptide(L)'
;MENAANWRTESCTVYSSDFKLRMVELASRPDANVAQLAREHGVDNNLIFKWLRLWQREGRISRRMPATIVGPVVPQSLPASPTLLSVDVINDPLPAAENDTLCRFSSAHASATSCHVEFRHGKMTLENPSSELLTVLIRELTGRTQ
;
A
#
# COMPACT_ATOMS: atom_id res chain seq x y z
N MET A 1 -41.70 19.36 -27.94
CA MET A 1 -40.71 20.15 -27.18
C MET A 1 -39.93 19.17 -26.31
N GLU A 2 -38.72 18.85 -26.75
CA GLU A 2 -37.83 17.87 -26.13
C GLU A 2 -37.25 18.47 -24.83
N ASN A 3 -37.60 17.87 -23.69
CA ASN A 3 -37.00 18.21 -22.41
C ASN A 3 -35.71 17.39 -22.25
N ALA A 4 -34.64 17.84 -22.91
CA ALA A 4 -33.31 17.27 -22.75
C ALA A 4 -32.76 17.67 -21.37
N ALA A 5 -33.18 16.95 -20.35
CA ALA A 5 -32.63 17.06 -19.00
C ALA A 5 -31.10 16.87 -19.09
N ASN A 6 -30.37 17.92 -18.74
CA ASN A 6 -28.92 17.99 -18.79
C ASN A 6 -28.29 17.11 -17.69
N TRP A 7 -28.38 15.79 -17.84
CA TRP A 7 -27.85 14.77 -16.91
C TRP A 7 -26.33 14.90 -16.66
N ARG A 8 -25.62 15.68 -17.48
CA ARG A 8 -24.18 15.96 -17.32
C ARG A 8 -23.85 17.00 -16.24
N THR A 9 -24.86 17.60 -15.60
CA THR A 9 -24.68 18.66 -14.59
C THR A 9 -24.90 18.15 -13.16
N GLU A 10 -24.93 16.84 -12.95
CA GLU A 10 -24.88 16.30 -11.60
C GLU A 10 -23.50 16.62 -11.03
N SER A 11 -23.47 17.50 -10.03
CA SER A 11 -22.29 17.89 -9.29
C SER A 11 -21.65 16.62 -8.70
N CYS A 12 -20.65 16.07 -9.39
CA CYS A 12 -19.92 14.90 -8.92
C CYS A 12 -19.33 15.24 -7.55
N THR A 13 -19.93 14.70 -6.49
CA THR A 13 -19.52 14.96 -5.12
C THR A 13 -18.12 14.40 -4.92
N VAL A 14 -17.13 15.28 -4.78
CA VAL A 14 -15.74 14.88 -4.54
C VAL A 14 -15.54 14.74 -3.04
N TYR A 15 -15.46 13.49 -2.57
CA TYR A 15 -15.14 13.20 -1.18
C TYR A 15 -13.63 13.24 -0.92
N SER A 16 -13.23 13.77 0.24
CA SER A 16 -11.84 13.79 0.71
C SER A 16 -11.32 12.36 0.96
N SER A 17 -9.99 12.20 0.97
CA SER A 17 -9.37 10.90 1.24
C SER A 17 -9.76 10.38 2.62
N ASP A 18 -9.65 11.21 3.66
CA ASP A 18 -9.94 10.80 5.04
C ASP A 18 -11.39 10.39 5.25
N PHE A 19 -12.32 11.02 4.53
CA PHE A 19 -13.72 10.63 4.57
C PHE A 19 -13.92 9.24 3.96
N LYS A 20 -13.34 9.00 2.77
CA LYS A 20 -13.41 7.69 2.10
C LYS A 20 -12.81 6.59 2.96
N LEU A 21 -11.71 6.88 3.66
CA LEU A 21 -11.02 5.91 4.51
C LEU A 21 -11.91 5.50 5.68
N ARG A 22 -12.54 6.47 6.36
CA ARG A 22 -13.52 6.19 7.41
C ARG A 22 -14.69 5.35 6.92
N MET A 23 -15.24 5.65 5.74
CA MET A 23 -16.33 4.86 5.16
C MET A 23 -15.91 3.41 4.87
N VAL A 24 -14.70 3.21 4.37
CA VAL A 24 -14.15 1.88 4.10
C VAL A 24 -13.86 1.12 5.39
N GLU A 25 -13.33 1.79 6.41
CA GLU A 25 -13.07 1.18 7.72
C GLU A 25 -14.37 0.66 8.34
N LEU A 26 -15.43 1.48 8.35
CA LEU A 26 -16.75 1.08 8.82
C LEU A 26 -17.34 -0.06 7.99
N ALA A 27 -17.22 0.01 6.66
CA ALA A 27 -17.73 -1.00 5.75
C ALA A 27 -16.90 -2.31 5.72
N SER A 28 -15.68 -2.31 6.26
CA SER A 28 -14.82 -3.51 6.30
C SER A 28 -15.14 -4.44 7.46
N ARG A 29 -15.96 -4.00 8.42
CA ARG A 29 -16.42 -4.81 9.55
C ARG A 29 -17.35 -5.92 9.06
N PRO A 30 -17.25 -7.14 9.60
CA PRO A 30 -18.08 -8.27 9.15
C PRO A 30 -19.59 -8.04 9.36
N ASP A 31 -19.96 -7.23 10.36
CA ASP A 31 -21.35 -6.91 10.68
C ASP A 31 -21.85 -5.60 10.04
N ALA A 32 -21.09 -5.03 9.10
CA ALA A 32 -21.41 -3.73 8.51
C ALA A 32 -22.61 -3.78 7.56
N ASN A 33 -23.65 -3.00 7.85
CA ASN A 33 -24.74 -2.73 6.91
C ASN A 33 -24.40 -1.51 6.04
N VAL A 34 -23.88 -1.76 4.83
CA VAL A 34 -23.48 -0.70 3.88
C VAL A 34 -24.65 0.21 3.48
N ALA A 35 -25.87 -0.32 3.41
CA ALA A 35 -27.05 0.48 3.04
C ALA A 35 -27.46 1.45 4.16
N GLN A 36 -27.34 1.01 5.41
CA GLN A 36 -27.54 1.88 6.57
C GLN A 36 -26.44 2.94 6.64
N LEU A 37 -25.18 2.54 6.48
CA LEU A 37 -24.02 3.44 6.48
C LEU A 37 -24.15 4.52 5.39
N ALA A 38 -24.60 4.14 4.20
CA ALA A 38 -24.90 5.05 3.10
C ALA A 38 -25.94 6.11 3.48
N ARG A 39 -27.05 5.70 4.12
CA ARG A 39 -28.11 6.59 4.57
C ARG A 39 -27.67 7.54 5.69
N GLU A 40 -26.90 7.04 6.65
CA GLU A 40 -26.42 7.82 7.79
C GLU A 40 -25.42 8.91 7.37
N HIS A 41 -24.56 8.61 6.38
CA HIS A 41 -23.54 9.54 5.90
C HIS A 41 -23.92 10.30 4.63
N GLY A 42 -25.11 10.04 4.06
CA GLY A 42 -25.56 10.67 2.81
C GLY A 42 -24.69 10.33 1.60
N VAL A 43 -24.13 9.11 1.56
CA VAL A 43 -23.23 8.63 0.49
C VAL A 43 -23.91 7.51 -0.27
N ASP A 44 -23.73 7.45 -1.58
CA ASP A 44 -24.19 6.31 -2.38
C ASP A 44 -23.52 5.00 -1.91
N ASN A 45 -24.34 3.97 -1.65
CA ASN A 45 -23.86 2.62 -1.33
C ASN A 45 -22.91 2.08 -2.42
N ASN A 46 -23.18 2.38 -3.69
CA ASN A 46 -22.33 2.02 -4.82
C ASN A 46 -20.92 2.61 -4.71
N LEU A 47 -20.79 3.81 -4.15
CA LEU A 47 -19.53 4.49 -4.00
C LEU A 47 -18.70 3.88 -2.85
N ILE A 48 -19.36 3.51 -1.76
CA ILE A 48 -18.74 2.77 -0.66
C ILE A 48 -18.19 1.43 -1.16
N PHE A 49 -18.96 0.67 -1.95
CA PHE A 49 -18.47 -0.59 -2.55
C PHE A 49 -17.28 -0.38 -3.49
N LYS A 50 -17.26 0.71 -4.27
CA LYS A 50 -16.11 1.05 -5.12
C LYS A 50 -14.85 1.29 -4.28
N TRP A 51 -14.96 2.07 -3.20
CA TRP A 51 -13.81 2.33 -2.32
C TRP A 51 -13.37 1.09 -1.57
N LEU A 52 -14.31 0.30 -1.05
CA LEU A 52 -14.01 -0.95 -0.34
C LEU A 52 -13.27 -1.94 -1.25
N ARG A 53 -13.70 -2.07 -2.51
CA ARG A 53 -13.03 -2.90 -3.51
C ARG A 53 -11.61 -2.41 -3.83
N LEU A 54 -11.42 -1.10 -3.97
CA LEU A 54 -10.09 -0.52 -4.21
C LEU A 54 -9.16 -0.76 -3.01
N TRP A 55 -9.68 -0.60 -1.80
CA TRP A 55 -8.94 -0.85 -0.58
C TRP A 55 -8.51 -2.31 -0.45
N GLN A 56 -9.42 -3.24 -0.67
CA GLN A 56 -9.13 -4.68 -0.63
C GLN A 56 -8.18 -5.14 -1.72
N ARG A 57 -8.20 -4.52 -2.91
CA ARG A 57 -7.33 -4.95 -4.03
C ARG A 57 -5.97 -4.27 -4.04
N GLU A 58 -5.95 -2.97 -3.77
CA GLU A 58 -4.81 -2.10 -4.04
C GLU A 58 -4.26 -1.42 -2.76
N GLY A 59 -4.90 -1.62 -1.59
CA GLY A 59 -4.51 -0.97 -0.34
C GLY A 59 -4.74 0.54 -0.33
N ARG A 60 -5.53 1.07 -1.27
CA ARG A 60 -5.80 2.51 -1.41
C ARG A 60 -7.27 2.78 -1.71
N ILE A 61 -7.73 3.96 -1.29
CA ILE A 61 -9.13 4.40 -1.39
C ILE A 61 -9.41 5.32 -2.60
N SER A 62 -8.38 5.69 -3.35
CA SER A 62 -8.46 6.53 -4.54
C SER A 62 -7.32 6.22 -5.50
N ARG A 63 -7.59 6.31 -6.81
CA ARG A 63 -6.57 6.20 -7.87
C ARG A 63 -6.03 7.55 -8.36
N ARG A 64 -6.52 8.67 -7.82
CA ARG A 64 -5.96 9.98 -8.18
C ARG A 64 -4.54 10.08 -7.60
N MET A 65 -3.55 10.09 -8.49
CA MET A 65 -2.24 10.65 -8.20
C MET A 65 -2.42 12.12 -7.78
N PRO A 66 -1.65 12.65 -6.83
CA PRO A 66 -1.52 14.10 -6.69
C PRO A 66 -1.19 14.63 -8.08
N ALA A 67 -1.99 15.55 -8.61
CA ALA A 67 -1.60 16.24 -9.81
C ALA A 67 -0.30 16.97 -9.46
N THR A 68 0.82 16.52 -10.01
CA THR A 68 2.03 17.33 -10.08
C THR A 68 1.59 18.61 -10.76
N ILE A 69 1.44 19.69 -9.97
CA ILE A 69 1.38 21.03 -10.52
C ILE A 69 2.72 21.18 -11.24
N VAL A 70 2.71 20.97 -12.54
CA VAL A 70 3.80 21.40 -13.42
C VAL A 70 3.80 22.92 -13.29
N GLY A 71 4.62 23.41 -12.34
CA GLY A 71 4.98 24.81 -12.28
C GLY A 71 5.59 25.22 -13.62
N PRO A 72 5.43 26.49 -14.01
CA PRO A 72 5.79 26.94 -15.35
C PRO A 72 7.28 26.71 -15.62
N VAL A 73 7.51 26.13 -16.79
CA VAL A 73 8.76 25.99 -17.54
C VAL A 73 9.84 26.99 -17.12
N VAL A 74 10.95 26.47 -16.59
CA VAL A 74 12.27 27.08 -16.72
C VAL A 74 13.11 26.11 -17.54
N PRO A 75 13.51 26.45 -18.79
CA PRO A 75 14.34 25.57 -19.60
C PRO A 75 15.79 25.70 -19.12
N GLN A 76 16.30 24.70 -18.40
CA GLN A 76 17.72 24.62 -18.09
C GLN A 76 18.36 23.48 -18.89
N SER A 77 19.13 23.93 -19.87
CA SER A 77 20.14 23.26 -20.70
C SER A 77 20.62 21.88 -20.25
N LEU A 78 20.56 20.92 -21.17
CA LEU A 78 21.43 19.73 -21.18
C LEU A 78 22.91 20.17 -21.27
N PRO A 79 23.84 19.33 -20.79
CA PRO A 79 24.77 18.75 -21.75
C PRO A 79 24.89 17.24 -21.64
N ALA A 80 25.19 16.64 -22.80
CA ALA A 80 25.35 15.22 -23.05
C ALA A 80 26.57 14.59 -22.36
N SER A 81 26.44 13.34 -21.91
CA SER A 81 27.40 12.26 -22.19
C SER A 81 26.83 10.90 -21.76
N PRO A 82 26.84 9.84 -22.60
CA PRO A 82 26.49 8.49 -22.19
C PRO A 82 27.76 7.78 -21.66
N THR A 83 27.88 7.64 -20.34
CA THR A 83 28.99 6.86 -19.76
C THR A 83 28.57 5.39 -19.67
N LEU A 84 29.29 4.56 -20.42
CA LEU A 84 29.17 3.11 -20.53
C LEU A 84 29.41 2.43 -19.17
N LEU A 85 28.53 1.51 -18.78
CA LEU A 85 28.73 0.61 -17.64
C LEU A 85 29.65 -0.54 -18.06
N SER A 86 30.79 -0.69 -17.40
CA SER A 86 31.64 -1.87 -17.52
C SER A 86 30.95 -3.09 -16.90
N VAL A 87 30.78 -4.14 -17.68
CA VAL A 87 30.32 -5.45 -17.23
C VAL A 87 31.55 -6.32 -17.02
N ASP A 88 31.90 -6.61 -15.76
CA ASP A 88 32.82 -7.69 -15.44
C ASP A 88 32.03 -8.98 -15.25
N VAL A 89 32.27 -9.96 -16.12
CA VAL A 89 31.81 -11.35 -16.01
C VAL A 89 32.91 -12.14 -15.32
N ILE A 90 32.64 -12.74 -14.16
CA ILE A 90 33.45 -13.85 -13.63
C ILE A 90 32.53 -14.94 -13.07
N ASN A 91 32.84 -16.17 -13.53
CA ASN A 91 32.21 -17.48 -13.39
C ASN A 91 31.76 -17.92 -11.99
N ASP A 92 30.67 -18.71 -11.97
CA ASP A 92 30.32 -19.68 -10.91
C ASP A 92 31.44 -20.71 -10.64
N PRO A 93 31.43 -21.34 -9.44
CA PRO A 93 31.11 -22.77 -9.43
C PRO A 93 30.19 -23.23 -8.27
N LEU A 94 29.11 -23.93 -8.68
CA LEU A 94 28.46 -25.17 -8.19
C LEU A 94 28.41 -25.54 -6.67
N PRO A 95 27.28 -26.09 -6.16
CA PRO A 95 26.96 -26.19 -4.74
C PRO A 95 27.47 -27.47 -4.05
N ALA A 96 27.62 -27.42 -2.72
CA ALA A 96 27.82 -28.61 -1.88
C ALA A 96 27.18 -28.45 -0.49
N ALA A 97 26.53 -29.55 -0.06
CA ALA A 97 26.11 -29.96 1.29
C ALA A 97 25.01 -29.13 1.98
N GLU A 98 23.80 -29.67 2.18
CA GLU A 98 23.41 -30.67 3.21
C GLU A 98 23.73 -30.25 4.65
N ASN A 99 22.70 -29.79 5.38
CA ASN A 99 22.46 -30.15 6.77
C ASN A 99 21.06 -29.73 7.24
N ASP A 100 20.22 -30.75 7.37
CA ASP A 100 19.06 -30.82 8.23
C ASP A 100 19.46 -30.51 9.68
N THR A 101 18.81 -29.55 10.36
CA THR A 101 18.59 -29.62 11.82
C THR A 101 17.64 -28.53 12.33
N LEU A 102 16.53 -29.01 12.91
CA LEU A 102 15.75 -28.36 13.96
C LEU A 102 16.63 -27.60 14.98
N CYS A 103 16.38 -26.29 15.15
CA CYS A 103 16.79 -25.54 16.34
C CYS A 103 15.70 -24.52 16.69
N ARG A 104 14.87 -24.79 17.70
CA ARG A 104 15.10 -24.44 19.13
C ARG A 104 14.93 -22.95 19.33
N PHE A 105 13.91 -22.58 20.11
CA PHE A 105 13.71 -21.23 20.66
C PHE A 105 15.01 -20.78 21.34
N SER A 106 15.83 -20.05 20.59
CA SER A 106 17.03 -19.43 21.08
C SER A 106 16.90 -17.96 20.75
N SER A 107 16.86 -17.17 21.82
CA SER A 107 17.02 -15.72 21.81
C SER A 107 18.40 -15.37 21.24
N ALA A 108 18.55 -15.49 19.94
CA ALA A 108 19.69 -15.00 19.20
C ALA A 108 19.38 -13.56 18.81
N HIS A 109 20.32 -12.64 19.08
CA HIS A 109 20.38 -11.35 18.43
C HIS A 109 20.52 -11.60 16.91
N ALA A 110 19.39 -11.84 16.26
CA ALA A 110 19.31 -11.92 14.82
C ALA A 110 19.44 -10.48 14.32
N SER A 111 20.68 -10.07 14.06
CA SER A 111 20.95 -8.96 13.15
C SER A 111 20.52 -9.42 11.76
N ALA A 112 19.21 -9.45 11.54
CA ALA A 112 18.65 -9.68 10.23
C ALA A 112 19.10 -8.50 9.37
N THR A 113 19.94 -8.76 8.37
CA THR A 113 20.40 -7.72 7.45
C THR A 113 19.25 -7.16 6.62
N SER A 114 18.17 -7.92 6.45
CA SER A 114 16.87 -7.43 6.06
C SER A 114 15.73 -8.21 6.73
N CYS A 115 14.59 -7.57 6.94
CA CYS A 115 13.34 -8.18 7.39
C CYS A 115 12.26 -7.92 6.36
N HIS A 116 11.63 -9.00 5.88
CA HIS A 116 10.55 -8.94 4.90
C HIS A 116 9.23 -9.29 5.57
N VAL A 117 8.24 -8.41 5.43
CA VAL A 117 6.89 -8.58 5.97
C VAL A 117 5.91 -8.61 4.80
N GLU A 118 5.19 -9.72 4.66
CA GLU A 118 4.18 -9.90 3.63
C GLU A 118 2.78 -9.87 4.25
N PHE A 119 2.00 -8.89 3.82
CA PHE A 119 0.59 -8.75 4.12
C PHE A 119 -0.23 -9.24 2.93
N ARG A 120 -1.51 -9.58 3.17
CA ARG A 120 -2.43 -9.98 2.09
C ARG A 120 -2.48 -9.01 0.91
N HIS A 121 -2.15 -7.73 1.12
CA HIS A 121 -2.27 -6.67 0.12
C HIS A 121 -1.02 -5.78 0.02
N GLY A 122 0.14 -6.24 0.48
CA GLY A 122 1.36 -5.44 0.41
C GLY A 122 2.57 -6.13 0.99
N LYS A 123 3.76 -5.72 0.55
CA LYS A 123 5.03 -6.17 1.11
C LYS A 123 5.79 -4.98 1.67
N MET A 124 6.42 -5.17 2.82
CA MET A 124 7.30 -4.20 3.45
C MET A 124 8.66 -4.84 3.65
N THR A 125 9.73 -4.09 3.37
CA THR A 125 11.11 -4.53 3.51
C THR A 125 11.85 -3.55 4.39
N LEU A 126 12.50 -4.05 5.43
CA LEU A 126 13.31 -3.28 6.36
C LEU A 126 14.75 -3.73 6.20
N GLU A 127 15.65 -2.80 5.88
CA GLU A 127 17.07 -3.09 5.79
C GLU A 127 17.73 -2.80 7.14
N ASN A 128 18.46 -3.77 7.67
CA ASN A 128 19.15 -3.75 8.97
C ASN A 128 18.28 -3.23 10.15
N PRO A 129 17.09 -3.80 10.40
CA PRO A 129 16.27 -3.41 11.54
C PRO A 129 16.95 -3.73 12.88
N SER A 130 16.72 -2.87 13.89
CA SER A 130 17.16 -3.15 15.26
C SER A 130 16.29 -4.24 15.92
N SER A 131 16.82 -4.90 16.94
CA SER A 131 16.11 -5.92 17.72
C SER A 131 14.83 -5.39 18.37
N GLU A 132 14.84 -4.13 18.80
CA GLU A 132 13.70 -3.47 19.44
C GLU A 132 12.58 -3.25 18.43
N LEU A 133 12.93 -2.82 17.22
CA LEU A 133 11.97 -2.60 16.13
C LEU A 133 11.33 -3.91 15.68
N LEU A 134 12.10 -4.99 15.55
CA LEU A 134 11.55 -6.31 15.24
C LEU A 134 10.60 -6.80 16.34
N THR A 135 10.95 -6.58 17.60
CA THR A 135 10.11 -6.98 18.75
C THR A 135 8.78 -6.24 18.77
N VAL A 136 8.82 -4.92 18.58
CA VAL A 136 7.60 -4.09 18.49
C VAL A 136 6.76 -4.54 17.30
N LEU A 137 7.37 -4.73 16.13
CA LEU A 137 6.68 -5.13 14.92
C LEU A 137 5.98 -6.49 15.07
N ILE A 138 6.66 -7.48 15.64
CA ILE A 138 6.06 -8.79 15.93
C ILE A 138 4.91 -8.66 16.93
N ARG A 139 5.06 -7.86 18.00
CA ARG A 139 3.99 -7.65 19.00
C ARG A 139 2.74 -7.05 18.38
N GLU A 140 2.90 -5.98 17.61
CA GLU A 140 1.78 -5.28 16.95
C GLU A 140 1.10 -6.19 15.92
N LEU A 141 1.88 -6.94 15.12
CA LEU A 141 1.33 -7.84 14.10
C LEU A 141 0.64 -9.07 14.69
N THR A 142 1.09 -9.55 15.85
CA THR A 142 0.50 -10.74 16.51
C THR A 142 -0.68 -10.40 17.41
N GLY A 143 -1.03 -9.12 17.57
CA GLY A 143 -2.18 -8.68 18.37
C GLY A 143 -2.07 -9.08 19.84
N ARG A 144 -0.87 -9.42 20.35
CA ARG A 144 -0.66 -9.72 21.76
C ARG A 144 -0.51 -8.43 22.55
N THR A 145 -1.63 -7.74 22.73
CA THR A 145 -1.81 -6.82 23.86
C THR A 145 -1.80 -7.68 25.12
N GLN A 146 -0.77 -7.54 25.96
CA GLN A 146 -0.81 -8.07 27.34
C GLN A 146 -1.95 -7.42 28.12
#